data_AF-A0A529Y9B9-F1
#
_entry.id   AF-A0A529Y9B9-F1
#
_cell.length_a   1.000
_cell.length_b   1.000
_cell.length_c   1.000
_cell.angle_alpha   90.00
_cell.angle_beta   90.00
_cell.angle_gamma   90.00
#
_symmetry.space_group_name_H-M   'P 1'
#
loop_
_entity.id
_entity.type
_entity.pdbx_description
1 polymer ?
#
loop_
_entity_poly.entity_id
_entity_poly.type
_entity_poly.pdbx_seq_one_letter_code
_entity_poly.pdbx_strand_id
1 'polypeptide(L)'
;GMADLDYDKTFEAHDRGSILVFAVYQAFLAIADRRTDDLIQLATGGSGILPAGTLPPSLVERLTDEVAKTAKQMLTMCIRALDYCPSVDITFGEYLRALITADRDAYPDDPLHYRLAFLESFRKWKLLPRDVRTISEDTLAWSAPENPSPGWLKGLLSRIDLGWNQKLKRAEIFALNDKNRYALWKAMHKAFASNPDLYKQFGLLPDLPRYNEDGTVMHAPKKGETTFDVYGVRPTRRVEPDGSFRVEVVVVIQQRIPVALDGTAMPQGMAKGDGFFWFRGGATIIIDPREGFEEIRYSIIKNTGSADRQKRQAGTMAANYLSPLRALYFGGEVSEPFALLHASDGDDDHV
;
A
#
# COMPACT_ATOMS: atom_id res chain seq x y z
N GLY A 1 15.11 -15.66 18.41
CA GLY A 1 15.37 -14.27 18.85
C GLY A 1 15.71 -13.41 17.66
N MET A 2 15.91 -12.09 17.81
CA MET A 2 16.12 -11.12 16.71
C MET A 2 17.20 -11.52 15.65
N ALA A 3 18.12 -12.44 16.01
CA ALA A 3 19.16 -12.98 15.14
C ALA A 3 18.69 -14.10 14.18
N ASP A 4 17.49 -14.67 14.37
CA ASP A 4 17.02 -15.83 13.59
C ASP A 4 16.02 -15.46 12.47
N LEU A 5 15.55 -14.20 12.44
CA LEU A 5 14.57 -13.75 11.46
C LEU A 5 15.26 -13.31 10.16
N ASP A 6 14.98 -14.01 9.07
CA ASP A 6 15.46 -13.72 7.72
C ASP A 6 14.27 -13.61 6.77
N TYR A 7 14.03 -12.42 6.20
CA TYR A 7 12.88 -12.14 5.34
C TYR A 7 12.74 -13.13 4.17
N ASP A 8 13.86 -13.63 3.64
CA ASP A 8 13.86 -14.58 2.52
C ASP A 8 13.35 -15.97 2.90
N LYS A 9 13.39 -16.31 4.20
CA LYS A 9 13.11 -17.66 4.73
C LYS A 9 11.92 -17.70 5.68
N THR A 10 11.51 -16.56 6.21
CA THR A 10 10.32 -16.43 7.05
C THR A 10 9.09 -16.27 6.16
N PHE A 11 8.04 -17.06 6.41
CA PHE A 11 6.78 -17.02 5.64
C PHE A 11 5.54 -16.77 6.51
N GLU A 12 5.63 -17.04 7.81
CA GLU A 12 4.59 -16.76 8.80
C GLU A 12 4.38 -15.23 8.90
N ALA A 13 3.12 -14.81 9.05
CA ALA A 13 2.70 -13.42 8.89
C ALA A 13 3.14 -12.55 10.08
N HIS A 14 3.07 -13.05 11.31
CA HIS A 14 3.47 -12.33 12.52
C HIS A 14 4.99 -12.15 12.61
N ASP A 15 5.77 -13.18 12.25
CA ASP A 15 7.23 -13.09 12.15
C ASP A 15 7.66 -12.10 11.05
N ARG A 16 6.98 -12.11 9.90
CA ARG A 16 7.19 -11.09 8.85
C ARG A 16 6.81 -9.70 9.31
N GLY A 17 5.71 -9.57 10.05
CA GLY A 17 5.30 -8.31 10.68
C GLY A 17 6.36 -7.80 11.65
N SER A 18 6.92 -8.68 12.48
CA SER A 18 8.02 -8.37 13.39
C SER A 18 9.25 -7.83 12.65
N ILE A 19 9.63 -8.42 11.51
CA ILE A 19 10.73 -7.91 10.67
C ILE A 19 10.48 -6.46 10.23
N LEU A 20 9.27 -6.15 9.75
CA LEU A 20 8.91 -4.77 9.37
C LEU A 20 8.99 -3.82 10.57
N VAL A 21 8.46 -4.22 11.72
CA VAL A 21 8.51 -3.42 12.95
C VAL A 21 9.95 -3.14 13.36
N PHE A 22 10.85 -4.12 13.30
CA PHE A 22 12.26 -3.92 13.59
C PHE A 22 12.94 -2.97 12.60
N ALA A 23 12.60 -3.05 11.31
CA ALA A 23 13.12 -2.12 10.33
C ALA A 23 12.67 -0.67 10.63
N VAL A 24 11.39 -0.46 10.94
CA VAL A 24 10.88 0.87 11.33
C VAL A 24 11.54 1.36 12.63
N TYR A 25 11.69 0.49 13.63
CA TYR A 25 12.28 0.84 14.91
C TYR A 25 13.77 1.19 14.80
N GLN A 26 14.55 0.48 13.98
CA GLN A 26 15.96 0.82 13.74
C GLN A 26 16.11 2.17 13.03
N ALA A 27 15.23 2.50 12.07
CA ALA A 27 15.20 3.83 11.47
C ALA A 27 14.85 4.90 12.51
N PHE A 28 13.95 4.57 13.45
CA PHE A 28 13.55 5.46 14.54
C PHE A 28 14.70 5.77 15.48
N LEU A 29 15.44 4.76 15.92
CA LEU A 29 16.63 4.96 16.75
C LEU A 29 17.64 5.86 16.05
N ALA A 30 17.94 5.61 14.76
CA ALA A 30 18.89 6.43 14.00
C ALA A 30 18.49 7.92 13.92
N ILE A 31 17.19 8.21 13.82
CA ILE A 31 16.70 9.60 13.81
C ILE A 31 16.65 10.20 15.21
N ALA A 32 16.23 9.43 16.21
CA ALA A 32 16.21 9.86 17.60
C ALA A 32 17.62 10.25 18.06
N ASP A 33 18.63 9.46 17.71
CA ASP A 33 20.03 9.76 17.97
C ASP A 33 20.45 11.09 17.32
N ARG A 34 20.16 11.30 16.02
CA ARG A 34 20.46 12.56 15.34
C ARG A 34 19.77 13.78 15.95
N ARG A 35 18.52 13.63 16.39
CA ARG A 35 17.73 14.72 16.98
C ARG A 35 18.09 15.05 18.42
N THR A 36 18.80 14.16 19.10
CA THR A 36 19.23 14.35 20.49
C THR A 36 20.72 14.64 20.61
N ASP A 37 21.50 14.47 19.54
CA ASP A 37 22.94 14.69 19.51
C ASP A 37 23.33 16.11 19.98
N ASP A 38 22.63 17.15 19.52
CA ASP A 38 22.90 18.53 19.91
C ASP A 38 22.64 18.77 21.42
N LEU A 39 21.55 18.22 21.96
CA LEU A 39 21.22 18.28 23.38
C LEU A 39 22.27 17.56 24.24
N ILE A 40 22.74 16.40 23.78
CA ILE A 40 23.80 15.65 24.44
C ILE A 40 25.10 16.43 24.39
N GLN A 41 25.49 16.99 23.23
CA GLN A 41 26.68 17.83 23.11
C GLN A 41 26.63 19.04 24.03
N LEU A 42 25.49 19.75 24.08
CA LEU A 42 25.30 20.89 24.98
C LEU A 42 25.42 20.51 26.45
N ALA A 43 24.80 19.39 26.86
CA ALA A 43 24.83 18.93 28.24
C ALA A 43 26.22 18.41 28.69
N THR A 44 27.07 18.03 27.74
CA THR A 44 28.35 17.37 28.00
C THR A 44 29.57 18.23 27.65
N GLY A 45 29.36 19.52 27.38
CA GLY A 45 30.42 20.44 26.99
C GLY A 45 31.10 20.06 25.66
N GLY A 46 30.38 19.41 24.76
CA GLY A 46 30.84 18.98 23.44
C GLY A 46 31.49 17.60 23.41
N SER A 47 31.60 16.87 24.54
CA SER A 47 32.21 15.53 24.54
C SER A 47 31.30 14.44 23.97
N GLY A 48 29.98 14.64 23.96
CA GLY A 48 29.01 13.66 23.49
C GLY A 48 28.78 12.49 24.47
N ILE A 49 29.49 12.48 25.60
CA ILE A 49 29.46 11.38 26.58
C ILE A 49 28.75 11.87 27.84
N LEU A 50 27.59 11.29 28.13
CA LEU A 50 26.83 11.63 29.33
C LEU A 50 27.60 11.24 30.61
N PRO A 51 27.64 12.11 31.64
CA PRO A 51 28.34 11.81 32.88
C PRO A 51 27.67 10.66 33.63
N ALA A 52 28.46 9.94 34.43
CA ALA A 52 27.93 8.91 35.31
C ALA A 52 27.01 9.53 36.38
N GLY A 53 25.95 8.81 36.73
CA GLY A 53 24.97 9.24 37.73
C GLY A 53 23.64 9.72 37.12
N THR A 54 22.84 10.42 37.93
CA THR A 54 21.52 10.89 37.51
C THR A 54 21.65 12.05 36.54
N LEU A 55 21.00 11.94 35.38
CA LEU A 55 20.91 13.03 34.41
C LEU A 55 20.04 14.17 34.95
N PRO A 56 20.37 15.44 34.63
CA PRO A 56 19.52 16.57 34.99
C PRO A 56 18.07 16.36 34.50
N PRO A 57 17.04 16.59 35.33
CA PRO A 57 15.64 16.38 34.92
C PRO A 57 15.25 17.15 33.65
N SER A 58 15.77 18.36 33.48
CA SER A 58 15.53 19.19 32.28
C SER A 58 16.16 18.62 31.01
N LEU A 59 17.27 17.89 31.12
CA LEU A 59 17.86 17.18 29.99
C LEU A 59 16.98 15.98 29.62
N VAL A 60 16.54 15.19 30.60
CA VAL A 60 15.64 14.05 30.38
C VAL A 60 14.35 14.49 29.70
N GLU A 61 13.75 15.58 30.15
CA GLU A 61 12.53 16.15 29.55
C GLU A 61 12.75 16.55 28.09
N ARG A 62 13.82 17.29 27.78
CA ARG A 62 14.14 17.69 26.40
C ARG A 62 14.43 16.52 25.48
N LEU A 63 15.17 15.51 25.96
CA LEU A 63 15.41 14.29 25.20
C LEU A 63 14.09 13.55 24.93
N THR A 64 13.22 13.44 25.94
CA THR A 64 11.91 12.80 25.81
C THR A 64 11.05 13.51 24.77
N ASP A 65 11.04 14.84 24.76
CA ASP A 65 10.31 15.64 23.78
C ASP A 65 10.78 15.38 22.35
N GLU A 66 12.09 15.35 22.10
CA GLU A 66 12.63 15.08 20.76
C GLU A 66 12.32 13.65 20.30
N VAL A 67 12.42 12.67 21.19
CA VAL A 67 12.07 11.27 20.90
C VAL A 67 10.57 11.14 20.60
N ALA A 68 9.70 11.77 21.38
CA ALA A 68 8.25 11.75 21.16
C ALA A 68 7.85 12.44 19.85
N LYS A 69 8.46 13.58 19.51
CA LYS A 69 8.27 14.25 18.21
C LYS A 69 8.70 13.36 17.05
N THR A 70 9.83 12.67 17.19
CA THR A 70 10.33 11.72 16.20
C THR A 70 9.35 10.58 15.97
N ALA A 71 8.86 9.97 17.04
CA ALA A 71 7.89 8.87 16.96
C ALA A 71 6.60 9.31 16.25
N LYS A 72 6.08 10.50 16.60
CA LYS A 72 4.88 11.07 15.97
C LYS A 72 5.10 11.35 14.48
N GLN A 73 6.25 11.92 14.10
CA GLN A 73 6.57 12.20 12.71
C GLN A 73 6.69 10.91 11.90
N MET A 74 7.44 9.92 12.38
CA MET A 74 7.57 8.64 11.70
C MET A 74 6.26 7.87 11.59
N LEU A 75 5.42 7.86 12.63
CA LEU A 75 4.08 7.29 12.56
C LEU A 75 3.25 7.98 11.46
N THR A 76 3.35 9.30 11.35
CA THR A 76 2.66 10.08 10.31
C THR A 76 3.17 9.69 8.91
N MET A 77 4.49 9.52 8.73
CA MET A 77 5.07 9.02 7.48
C MET A 77 4.52 7.63 7.11
N CYS A 78 4.49 6.69 8.06
CA CYS A 78 3.96 5.35 7.87
C CYS A 78 2.46 5.35 7.49
N ILE A 79 1.64 6.13 8.20
CA ILE A 79 0.20 6.24 7.89
C ILE A 79 0.01 6.85 6.49
N ARG A 80 0.78 7.89 6.15
CA ARG A 80 0.72 8.55 4.83
C ARG A 80 1.08 7.60 3.70
N ALA A 81 2.07 6.73 3.90
CA ALA A 81 2.52 5.75 2.92
C ALA A 81 1.41 4.82 2.43
N LEU A 82 0.39 4.54 3.27
CA LEU A 82 -0.74 3.68 2.90
C LEU A 82 -1.52 4.22 1.70
N ASP A 83 -1.56 5.54 1.52
CA ASP A 83 -2.21 6.18 0.36
C ASP A 83 -1.43 5.96 -0.94
N TYR A 84 -0.13 5.67 -0.83
CA TYR A 84 0.83 5.49 -1.92
C TYR A 84 1.18 4.01 -2.16
N CYS A 85 0.44 3.10 -1.53
CA CYS A 85 0.63 1.66 -1.70
C CYS A 85 -0.11 1.13 -2.94
N PRO A 86 0.39 0.04 -3.54
CA PRO A 86 -0.35 -0.69 -4.57
C PRO A 86 -1.73 -1.17 -4.11
N SER A 87 -2.65 -1.38 -5.05
CA SER A 87 -4.04 -1.73 -4.76
C SER A 87 -4.22 -3.12 -4.13
N VAL A 88 -3.25 -4.03 -4.33
CA VAL A 88 -3.24 -5.42 -3.88
C VAL A 88 -1.80 -5.92 -3.69
N ASP A 89 -1.64 -7.00 -2.92
CA ASP A 89 -0.39 -7.76 -2.74
C ASP A 89 0.84 -6.87 -2.47
N ILE A 90 0.69 -5.94 -1.51
CA ILE A 90 1.75 -5.01 -1.12
C ILE A 90 2.92 -5.79 -0.52
N THR A 91 4.11 -5.59 -1.08
CA THR A 91 5.36 -6.10 -0.51
C THR A 91 6.03 -5.03 0.36
N PHE A 92 6.92 -5.42 1.27
CA PHE A 92 7.63 -4.45 2.10
C PHE A 92 8.50 -3.48 1.30
N GLY A 93 9.07 -3.92 0.18
CA GLY A 93 9.79 -3.04 -0.75
C GLY A 93 8.88 -2.01 -1.41
N GLU A 94 7.65 -2.38 -1.77
CA GLU A 94 6.66 -1.44 -2.29
C GLU A 94 6.13 -0.50 -1.22
N TYR A 95 6.01 -0.96 0.02
CA TYR A 95 5.70 -0.10 1.16
C TYR A 95 6.82 0.93 1.39
N LEU A 96 8.09 0.54 1.28
CA LEU A 96 9.21 1.50 1.33
C LEU A 96 9.10 2.54 0.21
N ARG A 97 8.86 2.11 -1.03
CA ARG A 97 8.65 3.04 -2.16
C ARG A 97 7.51 4.01 -1.87
N ALA A 98 6.40 3.50 -1.35
CA ALA A 98 5.25 4.32 -0.96
C ALA A 98 5.61 5.34 0.13
N LEU A 99 6.36 4.91 1.16
CA LEU A 99 6.82 5.76 2.26
C LEU A 99 7.73 6.88 1.77
N ILE A 100 8.74 6.55 0.98
CA ILE A 100 9.69 7.53 0.43
C ILE A 100 8.96 8.53 -0.49
N THR A 101 8.05 8.06 -1.34
CA THR A 101 7.26 8.95 -2.22
C THR A 101 6.37 9.89 -1.41
N ALA A 102 5.61 9.35 -0.47
CA ALA A 102 4.66 10.09 0.36
C ALA A 102 5.34 11.15 1.24
N ASP A 103 6.55 10.84 1.73
CA ASP A 103 7.32 11.78 2.52
C ASP A 103 7.97 12.86 1.65
N ARG A 104 8.59 12.48 0.52
CA ARG A 104 9.19 13.44 -0.42
C ARG A 104 8.20 14.51 -0.88
N ASP A 105 6.94 14.11 -1.09
CA ASP A 105 5.87 15.02 -1.50
C ASP A 105 5.48 16.05 -0.45
N ALA A 106 5.55 15.69 0.82
CA ALA A 106 5.12 16.56 1.90
C ALA A 106 6.27 17.32 2.56
N TYR A 107 7.48 16.75 2.55
CA TYR A 107 8.68 17.33 3.17
C TYR A 107 9.90 17.13 2.25
N PRO A 108 9.98 17.86 1.11
CA PRO A 108 11.04 17.65 0.13
C PRO A 108 12.47 17.75 0.70
N ASP A 109 12.71 18.70 1.63
CA ASP A 109 14.05 19.02 2.11
C ASP A 109 14.70 17.95 3.00
N ASP A 110 13.89 17.20 3.78
CA ASP A 110 14.32 16.16 4.74
C ASP A 110 15.68 16.42 5.44
N PRO A 111 15.79 17.50 6.24
CA PRO A 111 17.08 17.96 6.77
C PRO A 111 17.75 16.99 7.74
N LEU A 112 16.99 16.05 8.31
CA LEU A 112 17.48 15.04 9.25
C LEU A 112 17.62 13.65 8.61
N HIS A 113 17.35 13.55 7.31
CA HIS A 113 17.49 12.34 6.51
C HIS A 113 16.65 11.17 7.06
N TYR A 114 15.37 11.41 7.34
CA TYR A 114 14.38 10.38 7.69
C TYR A 114 14.29 9.33 6.59
N ARG A 115 14.24 9.75 5.33
CA ARG A 115 14.13 8.85 4.18
C ARG A 115 15.34 7.94 4.06
N LEU A 116 16.54 8.48 4.27
CA LEU A 116 17.77 7.71 4.33
C LEU A 116 17.76 6.69 5.49
N ALA A 117 17.30 7.07 6.69
CA ALA A 117 17.22 6.14 7.82
C ALA A 117 16.29 4.95 7.54
N PHE A 118 15.13 5.19 6.93
CA PHE A 118 14.25 4.11 6.46
C PHE A 118 14.93 3.25 5.40
N LEU A 119 15.60 3.87 4.42
CA LEU A 119 16.29 3.18 3.35
C LEU A 119 17.38 2.22 3.86
N GLU A 120 18.24 2.70 4.74
CA GLU A 120 19.34 1.92 5.34
C GLU A 120 18.81 0.77 6.18
N SER A 121 17.78 1.03 6.99
CA SER A 121 17.16 0.01 7.82
C SER A 121 16.48 -1.07 6.98
N PHE A 122 15.67 -0.69 6.00
CA PHE A 122 15.01 -1.66 5.11
C PHE A 122 16.03 -2.46 4.30
N ARG A 123 17.13 -1.85 3.87
CA ARG A 123 18.26 -2.56 3.24
C ARG A 123 18.85 -3.61 4.17
N LYS A 124 19.11 -3.27 5.43
CA LYS A 124 19.67 -4.21 6.43
C LYS A 124 18.77 -5.42 6.66
N TRP A 125 17.45 -5.24 6.61
CA TRP A 125 16.46 -6.31 6.74
C TRP A 125 16.05 -6.98 5.41
N LYS A 126 16.74 -6.68 4.31
CA LYS A 126 16.44 -7.18 2.95
C LYS A 126 15.01 -6.89 2.46
N LEU A 127 14.45 -5.77 2.88
CA LEU A 127 13.09 -5.32 2.56
C LEU A 127 13.06 -4.37 1.35
N LEU A 128 14.09 -4.41 0.50
CA LEU A 128 14.17 -3.55 -0.68
C LEU A 128 13.27 -4.07 -1.81
N PRO A 129 12.78 -3.18 -2.69
CA PRO A 129 12.04 -3.60 -3.88
C PRO A 129 12.93 -4.42 -4.81
N ARG A 130 12.32 -5.39 -5.50
CA ARG A 130 13.02 -6.41 -6.31
C ARG A 130 13.36 -5.93 -7.72
N ASP A 131 12.66 -4.90 -8.17
CA ASP A 131 12.66 -4.36 -9.53
C ASP A 131 13.60 -3.15 -9.70
N VAL A 132 14.29 -2.74 -8.62
CA VAL A 132 15.17 -1.57 -8.63
C VAL A 132 16.63 -2.00 -8.51
N ARG A 133 17.43 -1.72 -9.54
CA ARG A 133 18.86 -2.09 -9.59
C ARG A 133 19.74 -1.20 -8.72
N THR A 134 19.47 0.10 -8.73
CA THR A 134 20.22 1.12 -7.98
C THR A 134 19.28 1.75 -6.98
N ILE A 135 19.69 1.82 -5.71
CA ILE A 135 18.82 2.23 -4.61
C ILE A 135 19.21 3.65 -4.16
N SER A 136 18.33 4.59 -4.43
CA SER A 136 18.32 5.99 -3.98
C SER A 136 16.88 6.44 -3.73
N GLU A 137 16.70 7.58 -3.04
CA GLU A 137 15.36 8.17 -2.84
C GLU A 137 14.61 8.36 -4.16
N ASP A 138 15.28 8.87 -5.20
CA ASP A 138 14.67 9.11 -6.52
C ASP A 138 14.25 7.84 -7.23
N THR A 139 15.07 6.78 -7.18
CA THR A 139 14.76 5.49 -7.82
C THR A 139 13.63 4.73 -7.11
N LEU A 140 13.47 4.97 -5.80
CA LEU A 140 12.41 4.37 -5.00
C LEU A 140 11.09 5.10 -5.14
N ALA A 141 11.13 6.42 -5.27
CA ALA A 141 9.92 7.21 -5.41
C ALA A 141 9.11 6.76 -6.64
N TRP A 142 7.79 6.69 -6.50
CA TRP A 142 6.91 6.53 -7.64
C TRP A 142 7.08 7.72 -8.58
N SER A 143 6.97 7.46 -9.88
CA SER A 143 7.01 8.51 -10.89
C SER A 143 5.60 8.89 -11.32
N ALA A 144 5.42 10.14 -11.71
CA ALA A 144 4.22 10.58 -12.39
C ALA A 144 4.07 9.84 -13.74
N PRO A 145 2.84 9.60 -14.21
CA PRO A 145 2.64 9.05 -15.55
C PRO A 145 3.17 10.00 -16.62
N GLU A 146 3.52 9.47 -17.79
CA GLU A 146 4.04 10.27 -18.93
C GLU A 146 3.10 11.40 -19.35
N ASN A 147 1.79 11.18 -19.23
CA ASN A 147 0.76 12.19 -19.43
C ASN A 147 -0.07 12.36 -18.15
N PRO A 148 0.26 13.33 -17.28
CA PRO A 148 -0.47 13.59 -16.03
C PRO A 148 -1.88 14.12 -16.23
N SER A 149 -2.17 14.88 -17.29
CA SER A 149 -3.50 15.48 -17.51
C SER A 149 -4.13 14.98 -18.83
N PRO A 150 -4.50 13.68 -18.91
CA PRO A 150 -5.10 13.16 -20.12
C PRO A 150 -6.52 13.71 -20.29
N GLY A 151 -6.95 13.92 -21.54
CA GLY A 151 -8.26 14.55 -21.81
C GLY A 151 -9.48 13.83 -21.23
N TRP A 152 -9.39 12.52 -20.97
CA TRP A 152 -10.47 11.73 -20.35
C TRP A 152 -10.62 11.99 -18.83
N LEU A 153 -9.62 12.58 -18.18
CA LEU A 153 -9.66 12.90 -16.75
C LEU A 153 -10.53 14.13 -16.47
N LYS A 154 -10.59 15.08 -17.41
CA LYS A 154 -11.37 16.32 -17.25
C LYS A 154 -12.83 16.03 -16.98
N GLY A 155 -13.34 16.51 -15.85
CA GLY A 155 -14.72 16.28 -15.43
C GLY A 155 -15.03 14.85 -14.97
N LEU A 156 -14.05 13.93 -14.92
CA LEU A 156 -14.23 12.57 -14.41
C LEU A 156 -14.72 12.59 -12.95
N LEU A 157 -14.20 13.52 -12.16
CA LEU A 157 -14.52 13.67 -10.74
C LEU A 157 -15.74 14.57 -10.48
N SER A 158 -16.37 15.14 -11.52
CA SER A 158 -17.47 16.13 -11.38
C SER A 158 -18.69 15.63 -10.58
N ARG A 159 -18.90 14.31 -10.52
CA ARG A 159 -20.01 13.67 -9.79
C ARG A 159 -19.59 12.99 -8.49
N ILE A 160 -18.32 13.15 -8.10
CA ILE A 160 -17.77 12.53 -6.89
C ILE A 160 -17.94 13.50 -5.73
N ASP A 161 -18.55 13.01 -4.66
CA ASP A 161 -18.73 13.79 -3.44
C ASP A 161 -17.51 13.63 -2.54
N LEU A 162 -16.68 14.67 -2.51
CA LEU A 162 -15.45 14.76 -1.70
C LEU A 162 -15.69 15.43 -0.34
N GLY A 163 -16.95 15.57 0.07
CA GLY A 163 -17.38 16.20 1.32
C GLY A 163 -17.02 15.42 2.59
N TRP A 164 -16.31 14.29 2.47
CA TRP A 164 -15.84 13.50 3.61
C TRP A 164 -15.11 14.40 4.62
N ASN A 165 -15.64 14.44 5.83
CA ASN A 165 -15.04 15.11 6.99
C ASN A 165 -15.02 14.18 8.21
N GLN A 166 -14.25 14.54 9.24
CA GLN A 166 -14.08 13.72 10.46
C GLN A 166 -15.36 13.56 11.30
N LYS A 167 -16.46 14.24 10.97
CA LYS A 167 -17.72 14.16 11.72
C LYS A 167 -18.62 13.02 11.25
N LEU A 168 -18.36 12.45 10.07
CA LEU A 168 -19.16 11.36 9.53
C LEU A 168 -18.97 10.08 10.34
N LYS A 169 -20.06 9.36 10.57
CA LYS A 169 -20.04 8.02 11.16
C LYS A 169 -19.48 7.01 10.16
N ARG A 170 -18.93 5.89 10.65
CA ARG A 170 -18.37 4.82 9.81
C ARG A 170 -19.36 4.31 8.73
N ALA A 171 -20.64 4.17 9.06
CA ALA A 171 -21.67 3.75 8.11
C ALA A 171 -21.92 4.79 7.01
N GLU A 172 -21.86 6.08 7.33
CA GLU A 172 -22.02 7.17 6.36
C GLU A 172 -20.82 7.25 5.42
N ILE A 173 -19.61 7.05 5.95
CA ILE A 173 -18.38 6.94 5.15
C ILE A 173 -18.48 5.78 4.15
N PHE A 174 -18.98 4.62 4.60
CA PHE A 174 -19.18 3.46 3.73
C PHE A 174 -20.20 3.76 2.60
N ALA A 175 -21.36 4.32 2.94
CA ALA A 175 -22.38 4.67 1.95
C ALA A 175 -21.89 5.73 0.94
N LEU A 176 -21.12 6.72 1.42
CA LEU A 176 -20.50 7.73 0.56
C LEU A 176 -19.48 7.10 -0.40
N ASN A 177 -18.61 6.21 0.10
CA ASN A 177 -17.66 5.49 -0.73
C ASN A 177 -18.39 4.60 -1.76
N ASP A 178 -19.49 3.94 -1.39
CA ASP A 178 -20.29 3.12 -2.31
C ASP A 178 -20.91 3.95 -3.46
N LYS A 179 -21.46 5.12 -3.13
CA LYS A 179 -21.95 6.08 -4.13
C LYS A 179 -20.83 6.56 -5.05
N ASN A 180 -19.69 6.95 -4.49
CA ASN A 180 -18.56 7.48 -5.25
C ASN A 180 -17.92 6.41 -6.14
N ARG A 181 -17.73 5.19 -5.64
CA ARG A 181 -17.15 4.10 -6.45
C ARG A 181 -18.02 3.77 -7.66
N TYR A 182 -19.35 3.74 -7.50
CA TYR A 182 -20.25 3.48 -8.61
C TYR A 182 -20.26 4.62 -9.63
N ALA A 183 -20.29 5.87 -9.17
CA ALA A 183 -20.21 7.04 -10.04
C ALA A 183 -18.91 7.07 -10.85
N LEU A 184 -17.78 6.82 -10.19
CA LEU A 184 -16.47 6.79 -10.85
C LEU A 184 -16.37 5.60 -11.81
N TRP A 185 -16.78 4.41 -11.38
CA TRP A 185 -16.80 3.21 -12.23
C TRP A 185 -17.58 3.48 -13.52
N LYS A 186 -18.77 4.08 -13.44
CA LYS A 186 -19.58 4.41 -14.62
C LYS A 186 -18.89 5.39 -15.56
N ALA A 187 -18.21 6.40 -15.00
CA ALA A 187 -17.47 7.39 -15.78
C ALA A 187 -16.25 6.76 -16.48
N MET A 188 -15.47 5.96 -15.75
CA MET A 188 -14.30 5.24 -16.28
C MET A 188 -14.70 4.19 -17.30
N HIS A 189 -15.77 3.44 -17.06
CA HIS A 189 -16.31 2.48 -18.03
C HIS A 189 -16.67 3.15 -19.36
N LYS A 190 -17.26 4.35 -19.32
CA LYS A 190 -17.53 5.13 -20.53
C LYS A 190 -16.24 5.58 -21.21
N ALA A 191 -15.24 6.04 -20.45
CA ALA A 191 -13.94 6.44 -21.00
C ALA A 191 -13.23 5.25 -21.68
N PHE A 192 -13.23 4.08 -21.05
CA PHE A 192 -12.63 2.85 -21.59
C PHE A 192 -13.36 2.35 -22.82
N ALA A 193 -14.69 2.44 -22.86
CA ALA A 193 -15.45 2.08 -24.06
C ALA A 193 -15.09 2.95 -25.28
N SER A 194 -14.75 4.24 -25.06
CA SER A 194 -14.31 5.15 -26.11
C SER A 194 -12.85 4.91 -26.54
N ASN A 195 -11.99 4.51 -25.61
CA ASN A 195 -10.59 4.19 -25.87
C ASN A 195 -10.16 2.98 -25.04
N PRO A 196 -10.28 1.75 -25.59
CA PRO A 196 -9.93 0.54 -24.88
C PRO A 196 -8.49 0.56 -24.35
N ASP A 197 -7.51 1.08 -25.08
CA ASP A 197 -6.10 1.06 -24.63
C ASP A 197 -5.82 1.71 -23.27
N LEU A 198 -6.76 2.52 -22.74
CA LEU A 198 -6.70 3.07 -21.39
C LEU A 198 -6.60 2.00 -20.29
N TYR A 199 -7.18 0.81 -20.46
CA TYR A 199 -7.10 -0.24 -19.42
C TYR A 199 -5.64 -0.62 -19.09
N LYS A 200 -4.73 -0.53 -20.07
CA LYS A 200 -3.29 -0.85 -19.91
C LYS A 200 -2.62 0.12 -18.94
N GLN A 201 -3.06 1.38 -18.90
CA GLN A 201 -2.53 2.42 -18.02
C GLN A 201 -2.84 2.13 -16.54
N PHE A 202 -3.77 1.22 -16.26
CA PHE A 202 -4.13 0.77 -14.91
C PHE A 202 -3.70 -0.69 -14.65
N GLY A 203 -2.91 -1.28 -15.55
CA GLY A 203 -2.47 -2.67 -15.46
C GLY A 203 -3.59 -3.70 -15.60
N LEU A 204 -4.69 -3.34 -16.26
CA LEU A 204 -5.83 -4.21 -16.48
C LEU A 204 -5.68 -4.96 -17.81
N LEU A 205 -6.24 -6.16 -17.88
CA LEU A 205 -6.32 -6.98 -19.09
C LEU A 205 -7.61 -6.69 -19.86
N PRO A 206 -7.58 -6.63 -21.20
CA PRO A 206 -8.78 -6.59 -22.03
C PRO A 206 -9.48 -7.94 -22.11
N ASP A 207 -10.68 -7.92 -22.67
CA ASP A 207 -11.45 -9.09 -23.13
C ASP A 207 -11.64 -10.14 -22.03
N LEU A 208 -11.80 -9.68 -20.78
CA LEU A 208 -12.10 -10.55 -19.65
C LEU A 208 -13.63 -10.70 -19.47
N PRO A 209 -14.15 -11.93 -19.38
CA PRO A 209 -15.55 -12.15 -19.04
C PRO A 209 -15.89 -11.66 -17.64
N ARG A 210 -17.19 -11.52 -17.38
CA ARG A 210 -17.69 -11.41 -16.01
C ARG A 210 -17.80 -12.81 -15.43
N TYR A 211 -17.23 -13.00 -14.25
CA TYR A 211 -17.23 -14.28 -13.55
C TYR A 211 -18.28 -14.31 -12.44
N ASN A 212 -18.82 -15.50 -12.20
CA ASN A 212 -19.49 -15.85 -10.95
C ASN A 212 -18.46 -16.00 -9.81
N GLU A 213 -18.93 -16.12 -8.57
CA GLU A 213 -18.06 -16.33 -7.41
C GLU A 213 -17.28 -17.65 -7.46
N ASP A 214 -17.84 -18.67 -8.11
CA ASP A 214 -17.22 -19.98 -8.35
C ASP A 214 -16.23 -20.01 -9.53
N GLY A 215 -15.91 -18.86 -10.11
CA GLY A 215 -14.93 -18.73 -11.20
C GLY A 215 -15.49 -19.08 -12.59
N THR A 216 -16.74 -19.55 -12.70
CA THR A 216 -17.38 -19.81 -13.99
C THR A 216 -17.76 -18.50 -14.69
N VAL A 217 -17.88 -18.54 -16.02
CA VAL A 217 -18.28 -17.37 -16.82
C VAL A 217 -19.77 -17.07 -16.63
N MET A 218 -20.08 -15.86 -16.17
CA MET A 218 -21.43 -15.31 -16.10
C MET A 218 -21.83 -14.69 -17.45
N HIS A 219 -20.96 -13.86 -18.02
CA HIS A 219 -21.17 -13.20 -19.31
C HIS A 219 -19.88 -13.10 -20.11
N ALA A 220 -19.95 -13.44 -21.39
CA ALA A 220 -18.85 -13.23 -22.32
C ALA A 220 -18.60 -11.73 -22.54
N PRO A 221 -17.34 -11.30 -22.68
CA PRO A 221 -17.02 -9.90 -22.93
C PRO A 221 -17.33 -9.53 -24.38
N LYS A 222 -17.68 -8.26 -24.62
CA LYS A 222 -17.59 -7.71 -25.97
C LYS A 222 -16.14 -7.40 -26.30
N LYS A 223 -15.80 -7.37 -27.60
CA LYS A 223 -14.43 -7.05 -28.04
C LYS A 223 -14.00 -5.67 -27.54
N GLY A 224 -12.86 -5.61 -26.84
CA GLY A 224 -12.30 -4.40 -26.24
C GLY A 224 -12.92 -4.02 -24.88
N GLU A 225 -13.89 -4.80 -24.38
CA GLU A 225 -14.45 -4.63 -23.04
C GLU A 225 -13.55 -5.30 -21.99
N THR A 226 -13.67 -4.87 -20.74
CA THR A 226 -12.99 -5.53 -19.62
C THR A 226 -13.82 -5.44 -18.36
N THR A 227 -13.52 -6.31 -17.40
CA THR A 227 -14.10 -6.25 -16.05
C THR A 227 -13.12 -5.62 -15.08
N PHE A 228 -13.61 -4.67 -14.29
CA PHE A 228 -12.86 -4.03 -13.21
C PHE A 228 -13.83 -3.48 -12.18
N ASP A 229 -13.34 -3.33 -10.95
CA ASP A 229 -14.04 -2.72 -9.85
C ASP A 229 -13.27 -1.49 -9.38
N VAL A 230 -14.02 -0.44 -9.03
CA VAL A 230 -13.49 0.66 -8.22
C VAL A 230 -13.78 0.29 -6.77
N TYR A 231 -12.73 -0.01 -6.00
CA TYR A 231 -12.85 -0.47 -4.62
C TYR A 231 -13.04 0.69 -3.64
N GLY A 232 -12.32 1.79 -3.86
CA GLY A 232 -12.38 2.97 -3.00
C GLY A 232 -12.13 4.26 -3.77
N VAL A 233 -12.86 5.30 -3.37
CA VAL A 233 -12.67 6.68 -3.85
C VAL A 233 -12.73 7.57 -2.63
N ARG A 234 -11.58 8.09 -2.22
CA ARG A 234 -11.47 8.86 -0.97
C ARG A 234 -10.66 10.14 -1.16
N PRO A 235 -11.13 11.28 -0.65
CA PRO A 235 -10.30 12.46 -0.56
C PRO A 235 -9.26 12.29 0.55
N THR A 236 -8.06 12.80 0.31
CA THR A 236 -7.03 13.00 1.32
C THR A 236 -6.71 14.48 1.38
N ARG A 237 -6.66 15.03 2.59
CA ARG A 237 -6.33 16.43 2.84
C ARG A 237 -5.07 16.49 3.66
N ARG A 238 -4.03 17.13 3.14
CA ARG A 238 -2.72 17.24 3.78
C ARG A 238 -2.42 18.70 4.04
N VAL A 239 -1.88 18.97 5.22
CA VAL A 239 -1.31 20.28 5.55
C VAL A 239 0.14 20.24 5.12
N GLU A 240 0.51 21.16 4.24
CA GLU A 240 1.89 21.34 3.77
C GLU A 240 2.72 22.12 4.81
N PRO A 241 4.05 22.10 4.74
CA PRO A 241 4.92 22.82 5.67
C PRO A 241 4.64 24.33 5.73
N ASP A 242 4.16 24.90 4.62
CA ASP A 242 3.77 26.32 4.50
C ASP A 242 2.36 26.62 5.06
N GLY A 243 1.66 25.61 5.59
CA GLY A 243 0.30 25.73 6.12
C GLY A 243 -0.80 25.66 5.06
N SER A 244 -0.47 25.53 3.77
CA SER A 244 -1.45 25.32 2.71
C SER A 244 -2.07 23.91 2.79
N PHE A 245 -3.24 23.74 2.17
CA PHE A 245 -3.91 22.45 2.09
C PHE A 245 -3.78 21.87 0.70
N ARG A 246 -3.22 20.66 0.59
CA ARG A 246 -3.33 19.84 -0.61
C ARG A 246 -4.50 18.87 -0.46
N VAL A 247 -5.44 18.96 -1.39
CA VAL A 247 -6.53 18.00 -1.52
C VAL A 247 -6.22 17.08 -2.69
N GLU A 248 -6.23 15.78 -2.44
CA GLU A 248 -6.03 14.75 -3.46
C GLU A 248 -7.18 13.75 -3.38
N VAL A 249 -7.39 12.98 -4.43
CA VAL A 249 -8.33 11.85 -4.45
C VAL A 249 -7.54 10.58 -4.71
N VAL A 250 -7.61 9.65 -3.77
CA VAL A 250 -7.06 8.31 -3.91
C VAL A 250 -8.14 7.39 -4.45
N VAL A 251 -7.88 6.82 -5.62
CA VAL A 251 -8.75 5.85 -6.30
C VAL A 251 -8.07 4.50 -6.31
N VAL A 252 -8.77 3.46 -5.86
CA VAL A 252 -8.27 2.08 -5.90
C VAL A 252 -9.08 1.30 -6.92
N ILE A 253 -8.41 0.84 -7.96
CA ILE A 253 -8.99 0.03 -9.03
C ILE A 253 -8.42 -1.38 -8.92
N GLN A 254 -9.30 -2.37 -9.05
CA GLN A 254 -8.92 -3.77 -9.05
C GLN A 254 -9.56 -4.53 -10.21
N GLN A 255 -8.87 -5.58 -10.63
CA GLN A 255 -9.38 -6.58 -11.54
C GLN A 255 -8.87 -7.94 -11.07
N ARG A 256 -9.67 -8.98 -11.32
CA ARG A 256 -9.34 -10.36 -10.94
C ARG A 256 -9.48 -11.31 -12.11
N ILE A 257 -8.66 -12.35 -12.08
CA ILE A 257 -8.77 -13.53 -12.94
C ILE A 257 -8.69 -14.79 -12.08
N PRO A 258 -9.37 -15.88 -12.44
CA PRO A 258 -9.18 -17.14 -11.76
C PRO A 258 -7.86 -17.78 -12.21
N VAL A 259 -7.17 -18.39 -11.26
CA VAL A 259 -5.95 -19.16 -11.47
C VAL A 259 -6.14 -20.53 -10.85
N ALA A 260 -5.92 -21.58 -11.64
CA ALA A 260 -6.02 -22.95 -11.18
C ALA A 260 -4.97 -23.25 -10.09
N LEU A 261 -5.19 -24.29 -9.30
CA LEU A 261 -4.29 -24.62 -8.17
C LEU A 261 -2.86 -24.99 -8.60
N ASP A 262 -2.67 -25.39 -9.85
CA ASP A 262 -1.36 -25.63 -10.47
C ASP A 262 -0.64 -24.32 -10.90
N GLY A 263 -1.29 -23.18 -10.74
CA GLY A 263 -0.79 -21.86 -11.13
C GLY A 263 -1.15 -21.42 -12.54
N THR A 264 -1.91 -22.22 -13.29
CA THR A 264 -2.34 -21.88 -14.66
C THR A 264 -3.40 -20.78 -14.63
N ALA A 265 -3.14 -19.65 -15.30
CA ALA A 265 -4.12 -18.57 -15.42
C ALA A 265 -5.26 -18.98 -16.34
N MET A 266 -6.50 -18.80 -15.88
CA MET A 266 -7.72 -19.18 -16.59
C MET A 266 -8.59 -17.95 -16.89
N PRO A 267 -8.12 -16.98 -17.69
CA PRO A 267 -8.84 -15.73 -17.95
C PRO A 267 -10.17 -15.92 -18.71
N GLN A 268 -10.46 -17.13 -19.20
CA GLN A 268 -11.74 -17.47 -19.83
C GLN A 268 -12.67 -18.24 -18.87
N GLY A 269 -12.36 -18.25 -17.57
CA GLY A 269 -13.14 -18.88 -16.53
C GLY A 269 -12.71 -20.30 -16.19
N MET A 270 -13.21 -20.79 -15.07
CA MET A 270 -13.03 -22.16 -14.59
C MET A 270 -14.14 -23.08 -15.09
N ALA A 271 -13.86 -24.38 -15.20
CA ALA A 271 -14.94 -25.37 -15.28
C ALA A 271 -15.61 -25.51 -13.91
N LYS A 272 -16.90 -25.87 -13.93
CA LYS A 272 -17.70 -25.99 -12.70
C LYS A 272 -17.14 -27.13 -11.83
N GLY A 273 -16.72 -26.79 -10.61
CA GLY A 273 -16.20 -27.74 -9.63
C GLY A 273 -14.67 -27.83 -9.58
N ASP A 274 -13.96 -27.13 -10.47
CA ASP A 274 -12.49 -27.06 -10.41
C ASP A 274 -12.02 -26.17 -9.26
N GLY A 275 -10.95 -26.59 -8.58
CA GLY A 275 -10.29 -25.78 -7.57
C GLY A 275 -9.51 -24.61 -8.19
N PHE A 276 -9.63 -23.42 -7.62
CA PHE A 276 -8.94 -22.22 -8.08
C PHE A 276 -8.75 -21.19 -6.96
N PHE A 277 -8.03 -20.13 -7.26
CA PHE A 277 -7.99 -18.92 -6.44
C PHE A 277 -8.07 -17.66 -7.31
N TRP A 278 -8.48 -16.54 -6.71
CA TRP A 278 -8.53 -15.24 -7.38
C TRP A 278 -7.16 -14.56 -7.38
N PHE A 279 -6.54 -14.44 -8.55
CA PHE A 279 -5.40 -13.57 -8.75
C PHE A 279 -5.88 -12.15 -9.04
N ARG A 280 -5.30 -11.16 -8.35
CA ARG A 280 -5.73 -9.75 -8.43
C ARG A 280 -4.64 -8.85 -8.99
N GLY A 281 -5.06 -7.84 -9.72
CA GLY A 281 -4.23 -6.72 -10.16
C GLY A 281 -5.04 -5.43 -10.16
N GLY A 282 -4.48 -4.38 -10.72
CA GLY A 282 -5.10 -3.07 -10.87
C GLY A 282 -4.14 -1.94 -10.53
N ALA A 283 -4.68 -0.83 -10.04
CA ALA A 283 -3.90 0.36 -9.76
C ALA A 283 -4.44 1.17 -8.57
N THR A 284 -3.54 1.80 -7.84
CA THR A 284 -3.87 2.93 -6.97
C THR A 284 -3.50 4.22 -7.72
N ILE A 285 -4.46 5.13 -7.89
CA ILE A 285 -4.27 6.40 -8.59
C ILE A 285 -4.43 7.53 -7.58
N ILE A 286 -3.50 8.47 -7.58
CA ILE A 286 -3.57 9.69 -6.77
C ILE A 286 -3.79 10.86 -7.73
N ILE A 287 -4.93 11.53 -7.58
CA ILE A 287 -5.40 12.57 -8.49
C ILE A 287 -5.48 13.90 -7.75
N ASP A 288 -4.93 14.95 -8.35
CA ASP A 288 -5.26 16.33 -8.00
C ASP A 288 -6.63 16.69 -8.61
N PRO A 289 -7.67 16.96 -7.80
CA PRO A 289 -9.02 17.13 -8.29
C PRO A 289 -9.36 18.59 -8.67
N ARG A 290 -8.38 19.50 -8.73
CA ARG A 290 -8.62 20.91 -9.05
C ARG A 290 -9.30 21.04 -10.41
N GLU A 291 -10.54 21.53 -10.41
CA GLU A 291 -11.37 21.64 -11.61
C GLU A 291 -10.67 22.44 -12.71
N GLY A 292 -10.54 21.84 -13.90
CA GLY A 292 -9.85 22.43 -15.06
C GLY A 292 -8.34 22.18 -15.09
N PHE A 293 -7.76 21.72 -13.98
CA PHE A 293 -6.34 21.39 -13.80
C PHE A 293 -6.17 19.98 -13.22
N GLU A 294 -7.10 19.07 -13.53
CA GLU A 294 -7.04 17.71 -12.99
C GLU A 294 -5.78 17.01 -13.49
N GLU A 295 -5.03 16.40 -12.56
CA GLU A 295 -3.76 15.74 -12.84
C GLU A 295 -3.64 14.42 -12.06
N ILE A 296 -3.21 13.36 -12.74
CA ILE A 296 -2.74 12.13 -12.11
C ILE A 296 -1.32 12.38 -11.62
N ARG A 297 -1.16 12.50 -10.31
CA ARG A 297 0.16 12.63 -9.68
C ARG A 297 0.90 11.31 -9.68
N TYR A 298 0.19 10.22 -9.41
CA TYR A 298 0.77 8.87 -9.37
C TYR A 298 -0.20 7.82 -9.91
N SER A 299 0.35 6.85 -10.64
CA SER A 299 -0.32 5.59 -10.99
C SER A 299 0.55 4.43 -10.51
N ILE A 300 0.11 3.77 -9.43
CA ILE A 300 0.84 2.68 -8.79
C ILE A 300 0.20 1.37 -9.23
N ILE A 301 0.86 0.68 -10.17
CA ILE A 301 0.24 -0.38 -10.96
C ILE A 301 0.73 -1.76 -10.52
N LYS A 302 -0.22 -2.69 -10.37
CA LYS A 302 -0.01 -4.13 -10.22
C LYS A 302 -0.68 -4.85 -11.39
N ASN A 303 0.07 -5.09 -12.46
CA ASN A 303 -0.50 -5.66 -13.68
C ASN A 303 -1.17 -7.04 -13.42
N THR A 304 -2.45 -7.18 -13.81
CA THR A 304 -3.24 -8.42 -13.67
C THR A 304 -2.67 -9.56 -14.53
N GLY A 305 -2.02 -9.25 -15.64
CA GLY A 305 -1.33 -10.20 -16.52
C GLY A 305 0.11 -10.53 -16.12
N SER A 306 0.59 -10.10 -14.95
CA SER A 306 1.99 -10.33 -14.55
C SER A 306 2.25 -11.81 -14.21
N ALA A 307 2.87 -12.53 -15.15
CA ALA A 307 3.27 -13.93 -14.98
C ALA A 307 4.21 -14.14 -13.78
N ASP A 308 5.17 -13.23 -13.57
CA ASP A 308 6.09 -13.31 -12.43
C ASP A 308 5.37 -13.21 -11.08
N ARG A 309 4.34 -12.36 -10.99
CA ARG A 309 3.52 -12.26 -9.78
C ARG A 309 2.66 -13.51 -9.59
N GLN A 310 2.03 -14.01 -10.66
CA GLN A 310 1.24 -15.23 -10.61
C GLN A 310 2.08 -16.42 -10.12
N LYS A 311 3.29 -16.61 -10.67
CA LYS A 311 4.21 -17.66 -10.23
C LYS A 311 4.58 -17.55 -8.75
N ARG A 312 4.84 -16.33 -8.25
CA ARG A 312 5.13 -16.11 -6.82
C ARG A 312 3.93 -16.42 -5.94
N GLN A 313 2.73 -15.98 -6.33
CA GLN A 313 1.52 -16.20 -5.55
C GLN A 313 1.13 -17.68 -5.53
N ALA A 314 1.21 -18.37 -6.67
CA ALA A 314 1.03 -19.81 -6.76
C ALA A 314 2.03 -20.56 -5.88
N GLY A 315 3.31 -20.17 -5.91
CA GLY A 315 4.34 -20.74 -5.02
C GLY A 315 4.02 -20.55 -3.53
N THR A 316 3.58 -19.36 -3.12
CA THR A 316 3.15 -19.09 -1.74
C THR A 316 1.90 -19.90 -1.37
N MET A 317 0.92 -20.04 -2.27
CA MET A 317 -0.26 -20.86 -2.00
C MET A 317 0.09 -22.33 -1.85
N ALA A 318 0.93 -22.89 -2.73
CA ALA A 318 1.42 -24.26 -2.59
C ALA A 318 2.17 -24.49 -1.27
N ALA A 319 3.05 -23.54 -0.88
CA ALA A 319 3.75 -23.59 0.40
C ALA A 319 2.80 -23.48 1.61
N ASN A 320 1.76 -22.64 1.52
CA ASN A 320 0.74 -22.47 2.55
C ASN A 320 -0.23 -23.65 2.66
N TYR A 321 -0.51 -24.36 1.56
CA TYR A 321 -1.33 -25.59 1.51
C TYR A 321 -0.65 -26.76 2.23
N LEU A 322 0.69 -26.74 2.35
CA LEU A 322 1.44 -27.72 3.12
C LEU A 322 1.31 -27.52 4.64
N SER A 323 0.56 -26.52 5.12
CA SER A 323 0.17 -26.38 6.52
C SER A 323 -1.09 -27.23 6.83
N PRO A 324 -0.98 -28.38 7.52
CA PRO A 324 -2.07 -29.36 7.65
C PRO A 324 -3.28 -28.83 8.43
N LEU A 325 -3.09 -27.89 9.36
CA LEU A 325 -4.16 -27.26 10.12
C LEU A 325 -5.04 -26.35 9.24
N ARG A 326 -4.44 -25.69 8.25
CA ARG A 326 -5.13 -24.69 7.43
C ARG A 326 -6.10 -25.31 6.42
N ALA A 327 -5.74 -26.46 5.86
CA ALA A 327 -6.59 -27.24 4.96
C ALA A 327 -7.81 -27.85 5.69
N LEU A 328 -7.68 -28.12 6.99
CA LEU A 328 -8.73 -28.75 7.81
C LEU A 328 -9.85 -27.79 8.22
N TYR A 329 -9.52 -26.52 8.51
CA TYR A 329 -10.48 -25.55 9.02
C TYR A 329 -11.16 -24.69 7.93
N PHE A 330 -10.53 -24.48 6.78
CA PHE A 330 -10.94 -23.41 5.85
C PHE A 330 -11.08 -23.83 4.38
N GLY A 331 -11.19 -25.12 4.09
CA GLY A 331 -11.42 -25.62 2.72
C GLY A 331 -12.71 -25.16 2.05
N GLY A 332 -13.57 -24.39 2.74
CA GLY A 332 -14.89 -23.96 2.26
C GLY A 332 -15.16 -22.45 2.15
N GLU A 333 -14.35 -21.56 2.75
CA GLU A 333 -14.65 -20.12 2.72
C GLU A 333 -13.71 -19.32 1.81
N VAL A 334 -14.26 -18.95 0.65
CA VAL A 334 -13.58 -18.28 -0.47
C VAL A 334 -13.43 -16.75 -0.26
N SER A 335 -13.92 -16.20 0.85
CA SER A 335 -14.22 -14.76 0.94
C SER A 335 -13.06 -13.88 1.42
N GLU A 336 -12.27 -14.24 2.44
CA GLU A 336 -11.40 -13.25 3.09
C GLU A 336 -9.97 -13.74 3.44
N PRO A 337 -8.97 -13.44 2.59
CA PRO A 337 -7.56 -13.81 2.81
C PRO A 337 -6.94 -13.28 4.11
N PHE A 338 -7.45 -12.17 4.65
CA PHE A 338 -6.95 -11.55 5.88
C PHE A 338 -7.43 -12.29 7.13
N ALA A 339 -8.73 -12.61 7.23
CA ALA A 339 -9.27 -13.45 8.29
C ALA A 339 -8.58 -14.84 8.29
N LEU A 340 -8.31 -15.38 7.10
CA LEU A 340 -7.54 -16.62 6.89
C LEU A 340 -6.07 -16.59 7.35
N LEU A 341 -5.51 -15.42 7.66
CA LEU A 341 -4.11 -15.25 8.12
C LEU A 341 -4.01 -14.96 9.63
N HIS A 342 -5.09 -14.49 10.27
CA HIS A 342 -5.08 -14.01 11.67
C HIS A 342 -5.93 -14.85 12.63
N ALA A 343 -6.49 -15.98 12.19
CA ALA A 343 -7.38 -16.81 13.01
C ALA A 343 -6.65 -17.80 13.94
N SER A 344 -5.31 -17.82 13.99
CA SER A 344 -4.56 -18.73 14.90
C SER A 344 -4.41 -18.19 16.33
N ASP A 345 -4.60 -16.88 16.54
CA ASP A 345 -4.19 -16.20 17.79
C ASP A 345 -5.39 -15.59 18.53
N GLY A 346 -6.60 -16.11 18.29
CA GLY A 346 -7.85 -15.59 18.84
C GLY A 346 -8.44 -16.35 20.04
N ASP A 347 -7.87 -17.49 20.44
CA ASP A 347 -8.27 -18.22 21.65
C ASP A 347 -7.31 -17.87 22.80
N ASP A 348 -7.43 -16.65 23.30
CA ASP A 348 -7.31 -16.44 24.75
C ASP A 348 -8.74 -16.26 25.26
N ASP A 349 -9.29 -17.36 25.74
CA ASP A 349 -10.59 -17.49 26.38
C ASP A 349 -10.81 -16.39 27.43
N HIS A 350 -11.79 -15.52 27.19
CA HIS A 350 -12.53 -14.88 28.26
C HIS A 350 -13.86 -15.60 28.43
N VAL A 351 -13.91 -16.40 29.50
CA VAL A 351 -15.10 -17.01 30.12
C VAL A 351 -16.23 -16.01 30.32
#